data_AF-A0A0B0NGR8-F1
#
_entry.id   AF-A0A0B0NGR8-F1
#
_cell.length_a   1.000
_cell.length_b   1.000
_cell.length_c   1.000
_cell.angle_alpha   90.00
_cell.angle_beta   90.00
_cell.angle_gamma   90.00
#
_symmetry.space_group_name_H-M   'P 1'
#
loop_
_entity.id
_entity.type
_entity.pdbx_description
1 polymer ?
#
loop_
_entity_poly.entity_id
_entity_poly.type
_entity_poly.pdbx_seq_one_letter_code
_entity_poly.pdbx_strand_id
1 'polypeptide(L)'
;MGAAASTVYYNLKLRHPTLDMPIIDYDLALLIQPMLMLGISIGVAFNVIFADWMVTVLLIILFVGTSTKAFFKGVETWKKETILKQEAARRLESNGTSSENVDYRPLPSGPNTVPPKDNTGQKIPVSVAVSAYEAVSLYKGNRAIASKGEQGSNFQAHQLVSYCFFGVLAGIVGGLLGLGGGFIMGPLFLELGIPPQVSSATATFAMTFSSSMSVVEYYLLKRFPVPYALYFTAVATFAAFVGQHVVRRLIIVFGRASLIIFILAFTIFVSAVSLGGVGISNMIDKIHHNEYMGFENLCKYES
;
A
#
# COMPACT_ATOMS: atom_id res chain seq x y z
N MET A 1 0.65 -7.00 -10.92
CA MET A 1 -0.77 -6.77 -11.32
C MET A 1 -1.70 -7.93 -10.90
N GLY A 2 -1.54 -9.16 -11.42
CA GLY A 2 -2.46 -10.27 -11.15
C GLY A 2 -2.68 -10.61 -9.66
N ALA A 3 -1.61 -10.69 -8.88
CA ALA A 3 -1.68 -10.93 -7.43
C ALA A 3 -2.47 -9.85 -6.66
N ALA A 4 -2.23 -8.58 -7.01
CA ALA A 4 -2.90 -7.44 -6.39
C ALA A 4 -4.39 -7.42 -6.76
N ALA A 5 -4.74 -7.66 -8.03
CA ALA A 5 -6.12 -7.74 -8.50
C ALA A 5 -6.91 -8.86 -7.79
N SER A 6 -6.33 -10.05 -7.65
CA SER A 6 -6.95 -11.15 -6.90
C SER A 6 -7.18 -10.78 -5.43
N THR A 7 -6.22 -10.11 -4.81
CA THR A 7 -6.33 -9.66 -3.42
C THR A 7 -7.39 -8.57 -3.25
N VAL A 8 -7.46 -7.61 -4.17
CA VAL A 8 -8.53 -6.59 -4.18
C VAL A 8 -9.89 -7.22 -4.35
N TYR A 9 -10.04 -8.19 -5.26
CA TYR A 9 -11.30 -8.91 -5.44
C TYR A 9 -11.77 -9.58 -4.14
N TYR A 10 -10.86 -10.18 -3.37
CA TYR A 10 -11.15 -10.70 -2.04
C TYR A 10 -11.53 -9.59 -1.05
N ASN A 11 -10.77 -8.49 -1.02
CA ASN A 11 -10.96 -7.38 -0.08
C ASN A 11 -12.26 -6.61 -0.33
N LEU A 12 -12.72 -6.51 -1.58
CA LEU A 12 -14.00 -5.90 -1.93
C LEU A 12 -15.21 -6.62 -1.30
N LYS A 13 -15.05 -7.91 -0.98
CA LYS A 13 -16.09 -8.73 -0.36
C LYS A 13 -16.09 -8.66 1.17
N LEU A 14 -15.16 -7.90 1.76
CA LEU A 14 -14.98 -7.77 3.21
C LEU A 14 -15.49 -6.40 3.69
N ARG A 15 -16.16 -6.39 4.84
CA ARG A 15 -16.61 -5.19 5.55
C ARG A 15 -15.74 -4.91 6.77
N HIS A 16 -15.66 -3.64 7.15
CA HIS A 16 -14.88 -3.17 8.29
C HIS A 16 -15.40 -3.81 9.61
N PRO A 17 -14.51 -4.24 10.53
CA PRO A 17 -14.90 -4.99 11.72
C PRO A 17 -15.64 -4.16 12.79
N THR A 18 -15.58 -2.82 12.73
CA THR A 18 -16.17 -1.93 13.75
C THR A 18 -17.10 -0.84 13.21
N LEU A 19 -17.21 -0.66 11.89
CA LEU A 19 -18.03 0.37 11.24
C LEU A 19 -18.67 -0.25 9.99
N ASP A 20 -19.90 0.12 9.62
CA ASP A 20 -20.61 -0.43 8.43
C ASP A 20 -20.08 0.20 7.11
N MET A 21 -18.76 0.14 6.91
CA MET A 21 -18.04 0.75 5.79
C MET A 21 -17.13 -0.27 5.09
N PRO A 22 -16.77 -0.05 3.80
CA PRO A 22 -15.79 -0.91 3.12
C PRO A 22 -14.43 -0.87 3.82
N ILE A 23 -13.67 -1.97 3.77
CA ILE A 23 -12.31 -2.04 4.37
C ILE A 23 -11.33 -1.11 3.63
N ILE A 24 -11.58 -0.83 2.35
CA ILE A 24 -10.77 0.08 1.53
C ILE A 24 -11.20 1.52 1.83
N ASP A 25 -10.24 2.35 2.24
CA ASP A 25 -10.43 3.79 2.39
C ASP A 25 -10.28 4.47 1.03
N TYR A 26 -11.40 4.66 0.33
CA TYR A 26 -11.44 5.23 -1.01
C TYR A 26 -11.08 6.71 -1.04
N ASP A 27 -11.35 7.47 0.03
CA ASP A 27 -11.02 8.90 0.12
C ASP A 27 -9.50 9.07 0.17
N LEU A 28 -8.81 8.25 0.98
CA LEU A 28 -7.35 8.24 1.04
C LEU A 28 -6.72 7.74 -0.26
N ALA A 29 -7.33 6.70 -0.87
CA ALA A 29 -6.88 6.18 -2.15
C ALA A 29 -6.98 7.24 -3.25
N LEU A 30 -8.13 7.89 -3.40
CA LEU A 30 -8.36 8.91 -4.44
C LEU A 30 -7.45 10.12 -4.29
N LEU A 31 -7.12 10.50 -3.05
CA LEU A 31 -6.19 11.60 -2.79
C LEU A 31 -4.76 11.27 -3.24
N ILE A 32 -4.26 10.09 -2.88
CA ILE A 32 -2.85 9.70 -3.08
C ILE A 32 -2.60 9.12 -4.47
N GLN A 33 -3.62 8.48 -5.07
CA GLN A 33 -3.51 7.77 -6.33
C GLN A 33 -2.93 8.62 -7.47
N PRO A 34 -3.42 9.84 -7.80
CA PRO A 34 -2.89 10.60 -8.94
C PRO A 34 -1.45 11.06 -8.72
N MET A 35 -1.08 11.41 -7.48
CA MET A 35 0.31 11.77 -7.14
C MET A 35 1.24 10.56 -7.28
N LEU A 36 0.75 9.38 -6.90
CA LEU A 36 1.47 8.13 -7.05
C LEU A 36 1.61 7.71 -8.52
N MET A 37 0.56 7.89 -9.35
CA MET A 37 0.63 7.67 -10.81
C MET A 37 1.67 8.59 -11.47
N LEU A 38 1.65 9.88 -11.11
CA LEU A 38 2.61 10.87 -11.60
C LEU A 38 4.04 10.47 -11.23
N GLY A 39 4.27 10.08 -9.97
CA GLY A 39 5.57 9.59 -9.53
C GLY A 39 6.03 8.35 -10.28
N ILE A 40 5.13 7.40 -10.54
CA ILE A 40 5.45 6.17 -11.28
C ILE A 40 5.93 6.48 -12.69
N SER A 41 5.24 7.35 -13.41
CA SER A 41 5.64 7.71 -14.76
C SER A 41 7.05 8.32 -14.80
N ILE A 42 7.35 9.21 -13.85
CA ILE A 42 8.70 9.77 -13.66
C ILE A 42 9.71 8.67 -13.32
N GLY A 43 9.35 7.74 -12.43
CA GLY A 43 10.20 6.64 -12.02
C GLY A 43 10.53 5.67 -13.16
N VAL A 44 9.54 5.33 -13.99
CA VAL A 44 9.75 4.48 -15.16
C VAL A 44 10.65 5.17 -16.18
N ALA A 45 10.46 6.48 -16.41
CA ALA A 45 11.37 7.26 -17.26
C ALA A 45 12.80 7.26 -16.74
N PHE A 46 13.00 7.41 -15.43
CA PHE A 46 14.33 7.32 -14.82
C PHE A 46 14.93 5.90 -14.86
N ASN A 47 14.12 4.84 -14.88
CA ASN A 47 14.62 3.46 -15.00
C ASN A 47 15.27 3.20 -16.38
N VAL A 48 14.95 3.99 -17.38
CA VAL A 48 15.62 3.91 -18.70
C VAL A 48 17.00 4.57 -18.63
N ILE A 49 17.18 5.54 -17.73
CA ILE A 49 18.43 6.31 -17.63
C ILE A 49 19.40 5.60 -16.68
N PHE A 50 18.93 5.19 -15.50
CA PHE A 50 19.81 4.65 -14.46
C PHE A 50 20.40 3.28 -14.81
N ALA A 51 21.64 3.07 -14.39
CA ALA A 51 22.31 1.79 -14.49
C ALA A 51 21.69 0.75 -13.56
N ASP A 52 21.67 -0.51 -14.00
CA ASP A 52 21.07 -1.64 -13.25
C ASP A 52 21.57 -1.77 -11.81
N TRP A 53 22.88 -1.53 -11.59
CA TRP A 53 23.49 -1.63 -10.27
C TRP A 53 22.96 -0.54 -9.31
N MET A 54 22.67 0.66 -9.81
CA MET A 54 22.09 1.73 -8.98
C MET A 54 20.69 1.37 -8.52
N VAL A 55 19.86 0.85 -9.43
CA VAL A 55 18.51 0.39 -9.12
C VAL A 55 18.56 -0.77 -8.11
N THR A 56 19.52 -1.69 -8.28
CA THR A 56 19.73 -2.81 -7.36
C THR A 56 20.15 -2.34 -5.96
N VAL A 57 21.12 -1.43 -5.85
CA VAL A 57 21.55 -0.85 -4.57
C VAL A 57 20.40 -0.10 -3.90
N LEU A 58 19.63 0.68 -4.66
CA LEU A 58 18.45 1.39 -4.15
C LEU A 58 17.39 0.41 -3.63
N LEU A 59 17.13 -0.69 -4.35
CA LEU A 59 16.21 -1.74 -3.95
C LEU A 59 16.65 -2.40 -2.63
N ILE A 60 17.94 -2.73 -2.49
CA ILE A 60 18.48 -3.34 -1.26
C ILE A 60 18.31 -2.39 -0.08
N ILE A 61 18.72 -1.12 -0.22
CA ILE A 61 18.59 -0.12 0.85
C ILE A 61 17.13 0.02 1.27
N LEU A 62 16.23 0.11 0.30
CA LEU A 62 14.81 0.30 0.58
C LEU A 62 14.20 -0.92 1.25
N PHE A 63 14.46 -2.14 0.77
CA PHE A 63 13.92 -3.34 1.37
C PHE A 63 14.50 -3.62 2.75
N VAL A 64 15.79 -3.39 2.98
CA VAL A 64 16.38 -3.53 4.31
C VAL A 64 15.77 -2.50 5.27
N GLY A 65 15.66 -1.24 4.86
CA GLY A 65 15.07 -0.17 5.67
C GLY A 65 13.60 -0.44 6.00
N THR A 66 12.78 -0.76 5.00
CA THR A 66 11.36 -1.06 5.17
C THR A 66 11.12 -2.33 5.99
N SER A 67 11.87 -3.40 5.74
CA SER A 67 11.80 -4.65 6.51
C SER A 67 12.15 -4.43 7.98
N THR A 68 13.25 -3.72 8.25
CA THR A 68 13.70 -3.42 9.62
C THR A 68 12.62 -2.63 10.36
N LYS A 69 12.12 -1.56 9.73
CA LYS A 69 11.06 -0.73 10.30
C LYS A 69 9.76 -1.50 10.55
N ALA A 70 9.34 -2.32 9.58
CA ALA A 70 8.14 -3.15 9.69
C ALA A 70 8.29 -4.18 10.83
N PHE A 71 9.47 -4.80 10.98
CA PHE A 71 9.73 -5.75 12.04
C PHE A 71 9.63 -5.11 13.43
N PHE A 72 10.32 -3.98 13.65
CA PHE A 72 10.25 -3.26 14.93
C PHE A 72 8.81 -2.85 15.27
N LYS A 73 8.07 -2.35 14.28
CA LYS A 73 6.66 -2.00 14.45
C LYS A 73 5.78 -3.21 14.74
N GLY A 74 6.05 -4.35 14.11
CA GLY A 74 5.39 -5.62 14.40
C GLY A 74 5.58 -6.03 15.86
N VAL A 75 6.82 -5.93 16.37
CA VAL A 75 7.15 -6.20 17.78
C VAL A 75 6.43 -5.22 18.72
N GLU A 76 6.42 -3.93 18.40
CA GLU A 76 5.73 -2.92 19.21
C GLU A 76 4.22 -3.17 19.26
N THR A 77 3.61 -3.48 18.11
CA THR A 77 2.17 -3.79 18.00
C THR A 77 1.84 -5.07 18.76
N TRP A 78 2.66 -6.10 18.65
CA TRP A 78 2.50 -7.35 19.40
C TRP A 78 2.55 -7.12 20.91
N LYS A 79 3.48 -6.28 21.38
CA LYS A 79 3.58 -5.92 22.79
C LYS A 79 2.31 -5.19 23.27
N LYS A 80 1.81 -4.22 22.50
CA LYS A 80 0.55 -3.51 22.78
C LYS A 80 -0.65 -4.47 22.84
N GLU A 81 -0.80 -5.35 21.85
CA GLU A 81 -1.86 -6.35 21.83
C GLU A 81 -1.80 -7.31 23.02
N THR A 82 -0.58 -7.68 23.46
CA THR A 82 -0.38 -8.58 24.61
C THR A 82 -0.79 -7.90 25.92
N ILE A 83 -0.43 -6.62 26.10
CA ILE A 83 -0.84 -5.83 27.27
C ILE A 83 -2.37 -5.66 27.30
N LEU A 84 -2.99 -5.31 26.17
CA LEU A 84 -4.44 -5.19 26.06
C LEU A 84 -5.18 -6.49 26.41
N LYS A 85 -4.68 -7.65 25.94
CA LYS A 85 -5.25 -8.95 26.32
C LYS A 85 -5.10 -9.25 27.82
N GLN A 86 -3.96 -8.88 28.41
CA GLN A 86 -3.70 -9.08 29.84
C GLN A 86 -4.54 -8.15 30.72
N GLU A 87 -4.78 -6.91 30.30
CA GLU A 87 -5.68 -5.98 30.98
C GLU A 87 -7.15 -6.43 30.88
N ALA A 88 -7.57 -6.93 29.72
CA ALA A 88 -8.90 -7.51 29.55
C ALA A 88 -9.10 -8.75 30.45
N ALA A 89 -8.09 -9.63 30.54
CA ALA A 89 -8.11 -10.78 31.45
C ALA A 89 -8.18 -10.35 32.93
N ARG A 90 -7.36 -9.37 33.34
CA ARG A 90 -7.42 -8.82 34.71
C ARG A 90 -8.75 -8.14 35.04
N ARG A 91 -9.40 -7.48 34.06
CA ARG A 91 -10.76 -6.91 34.25
C ARG A 91 -11.82 -7.99 34.38
N LEU A 92 -11.69 -9.11 33.66
CA LEU A 92 -12.56 -10.29 33.80
C LEU A 92 -12.40 -10.96 35.18
N GLU A 93 -11.17 -11.07 35.69
CA GLU A 93 -10.91 -11.59 37.04
C GLU A 93 -11.41 -10.63 38.14
N SER A 94 -11.27 -9.32 37.94
CA SER A 94 -11.75 -8.28 38.88
C SER A 94 -13.28 -8.16 38.94
N ASN A 95 -13.99 -8.36 37.81
CA ASN A 95 -15.45 -8.35 37.78
C ASN A 95 -16.07 -9.70 38.18
N GLY A 96 -15.26 -10.71 38.51
CA GLY A 96 -15.71 -12.03 38.98
C GLY A 96 -16.34 -12.02 40.39
N THR A 97 -16.41 -10.87 41.06
CA THR A 97 -17.12 -10.71 42.34
C THR A 97 -17.97 -9.44 42.33
N SER A 98 -18.93 -9.33 41.40
CA SER A 98 -20.18 -8.56 41.54
C SER A 98 -21.00 -8.76 40.26
N SER A 99 -22.24 -9.23 40.42
CA SER A 99 -23.19 -9.36 39.33
C SER A 99 -23.65 -7.99 38.84
N GLU A 100 -23.56 -7.69 37.55
CA GLU A 100 -24.52 -6.79 36.88
C GLU A 100 -24.50 -6.96 35.35
N ASN A 101 -25.70 -7.15 34.79
CA ASN A 101 -25.96 -7.07 33.36
C ASN A 101 -25.67 -5.65 32.89
N VAL A 102 -24.71 -5.47 31.98
CA VAL A 102 -24.51 -4.18 31.32
C VAL A 102 -25.30 -4.17 30.02
N ASP A 103 -26.46 -3.54 30.11
CA ASP A 103 -27.33 -3.07 29.04
C ASP A 103 -26.55 -2.19 28.06
N TYR A 104 -26.61 -2.50 26.76
CA TYR A 104 -26.02 -1.66 25.72
C TYR A 104 -27.00 -0.53 25.38
N ARG A 105 -26.68 0.71 25.78
CA ARG A 105 -27.36 1.90 25.25
C ARG A 105 -26.84 2.26 23.85
N PRO A 106 -27.70 2.46 22.84
CA PRO A 106 -27.30 3.10 21.59
C PRO A 106 -27.24 4.64 21.75
N LEU A 107 -26.23 5.27 21.15
CA LEU A 107 -26.09 6.72 21.00
C LEU A 107 -26.80 7.20 19.70
N PRO A 108 -27.26 8.47 19.64
CA PRO A 108 -28.30 8.90 18.71
C PRO A 108 -27.81 9.16 17.29
N SER A 109 -28.67 8.84 16.34
CA SER A 109 -28.55 9.14 14.91
C SER A 109 -28.62 10.64 14.64
N GLY A 110 -27.58 11.20 14.01
CA GLY A 110 -27.59 12.54 13.41
C GLY A 110 -28.16 12.52 11.98
N PRO A 111 -28.76 13.62 11.49
CA PRO A 111 -29.69 13.59 10.37
C PRO A 111 -29.03 13.48 9.00
N ASN A 112 -29.68 12.69 8.14
CA ASN A 112 -29.42 12.53 6.72
C ASN A 112 -29.66 13.83 5.94
N THR A 113 -28.69 14.27 5.15
CA THR A 113 -28.94 15.09 3.95
C THR A 113 -27.96 14.71 2.84
N VAL A 114 -28.44 13.88 1.92
CA VAL A 114 -27.82 13.64 0.61
C VAL A 114 -28.45 14.63 -0.37
N PRO A 115 -27.71 15.53 -1.03
CA PRO A 115 -28.22 16.21 -2.23
C PRO A 115 -27.86 15.42 -3.50
N PRO A 116 -28.67 15.54 -4.56
CA PRO A 116 -28.68 14.61 -5.68
C PRO A 116 -27.53 14.84 -6.66
N LYS A 117 -27.18 13.73 -7.32
CA LYS A 117 -26.24 13.60 -8.44
C LYS A 117 -26.83 14.27 -9.68
N ASP A 118 -26.11 15.20 -10.30
CA ASP A 118 -26.35 15.60 -11.68
C ASP A 118 -25.18 15.15 -12.57
N ASN A 119 -25.55 14.55 -13.70
CA ASN A 119 -24.69 14.02 -14.73
C ASN A 119 -24.49 15.10 -15.79
N THR A 120 -23.26 15.55 -16.02
CA THR A 120 -22.89 16.04 -17.36
C THR A 120 -21.40 15.87 -17.59
N GLY A 121 -21.05 15.23 -18.70
CA GLY A 121 -19.68 14.98 -19.09
C GLY A 121 -18.96 16.24 -19.56
N GLN A 122 -17.64 16.27 -19.39
CA GLN A 122 -16.68 16.66 -20.42
C GLN A 122 -15.25 16.43 -19.89
N LYS A 123 -14.51 15.67 -20.70
CA LYS A 123 -13.08 15.37 -20.75
C LYS A 123 -12.13 16.48 -20.25
N ILE A 124 -11.54 16.26 -19.07
CA ILE A 124 -10.18 16.54 -18.53
C ILE A 124 -10.09 15.55 -17.32
N PRO A 125 -8.97 14.87 -17.00
CA PRO A 125 -9.01 13.62 -16.24
C PRO A 125 -9.62 13.87 -14.86
N VAL A 126 -10.80 13.30 -14.66
CA VAL A 126 -11.65 13.44 -13.48
C VAL A 126 -10.87 13.18 -12.19
N SER A 127 -9.80 12.38 -12.24
CA SER A 127 -8.88 12.15 -11.12
C SER A 127 -8.20 13.41 -10.59
N VAL A 128 -7.73 14.32 -11.46
CA VAL A 128 -7.01 15.52 -11.00
C VAL A 128 -7.99 16.56 -10.44
N ALA A 129 -9.16 16.71 -11.06
CA ALA A 129 -10.21 17.60 -10.59
C ALA A 129 -10.84 17.09 -9.28
N VAL A 130 -11.09 15.78 -9.15
CA VAL A 130 -11.62 15.17 -7.93
C VAL A 130 -10.60 15.22 -6.81
N SER A 131 -9.32 14.92 -7.04
CA SER A 131 -8.30 15.01 -5.99
C SER A 131 -8.00 16.46 -5.59
N ALA A 132 -8.07 17.42 -6.52
CA ALA A 132 -7.98 18.85 -6.19
C ALA A 132 -9.23 19.32 -5.41
N TYR A 133 -10.42 18.88 -5.80
CA TYR A 133 -11.67 19.19 -5.09
C TYR A 133 -11.71 18.56 -3.70
N GLU A 134 -11.28 17.31 -3.54
CA GLU A 134 -11.15 16.62 -2.26
C GLU A 134 -10.08 17.25 -1.38
N ALA A 135 -8.92 17.62 -1.94
CA ALA A 135 -7.88 18.36 -1.24
C ALA A 135 -8.40 19.71 -0.72
N VAL A 136 -9.18 20.44 -1.54
CA VAL A 136 -9.81 21.72 -1.15
C VAL A 136 -10.94 21.51 -0.13
N SER A 137 -11.71 20.42 -0.24
CA SER A 137 -12.79 20.06 0.70
C SER A 137 -12.27 19.63 2.07
N LEU A 138 -11.14 18.91 2.10
CA LEU A 138 -10.37 18.57 3.31
C LEU A 138 -9.71 19.81 3.91
N TYR A 139 -9.13 20.69 3.08
CA TYR A 139 -8.49 21.93 3.56
C TYR A 139 -9.48 22.91 4.18
N LYS A 140 -10.73 22.97 3.67
CA LYS A 140 -11.82 23.77 4.27
C LYS A 140 -12.41 23.15 5.54
N GLY A 141 -11.97 21.96 5.96
CA GLY A 141 -12.46 21.29 7.16
C GLY A 141 -13.87 20.69 7.03
N ASN A 142 -14.41 20.59 5.81
CA ASN A 142 -15.79 20.15 5.58
C ASN A 142 -15.95 18.61 5.52
N ARG A 143 -14.85 17.84 5.47
CA ARG A 143 -14.85 16.37 5.55
C ARG A 143 -13.76 15.88 6.50
N ALA A 144 -14.12 14.95 7.38
CA ALA A 144 -13.18 14.18 8.20
C ALA A 144 -12.94 12.82 7.54
N ILE A 145 -11.69 12.32 7.54
CA ILE A 145 -11.36 10.98 7.06
C ILE A 145 -12.08 9.97 7.97
N ALA A 146 -13.06 9.25 7.43
CA ALA A 146 -13.94 8.36 8.20
C ALA A 146 -13.18 7.24 8.94
N SER A 147 -11.97 6.87 8.48
CA SER A 147 -11.11 5.88 9.16
C SER A 147 -10.41 6.40 10.42
N LYS A 148 -10.40 7.71 10.70
CA LYS A 148 -9.72 8.30 11.86
C LYS A 148 -10.77 8.62 12.93
N GLY A 149 -11.12 7.64 13.75
CA GLY A 149 -12.05 7.83 14.87
C GLY A 149 -11.59 8.95 15.82
N GLU A 150 -12.51 9.87 16.12
CA GLU A 150 -12.53 10.92 17.17
C GLU A 150 -11.22 11.40 17.83
N GLN A 151 -10.12 11.51 17.09
CA GLN A 151 -8.99 12.34 17.51
C GLN A 151 -8.92 13.55 16.59
N GLY A 152 -9.65 14.58 17.01
CA GLY A 152 -9.57 15.92 16.45
C GLY A 152 -8.12 16.34 16.31
N SER A 153 -7.74 16.74 15.10
CA SER A 153 -6.48 17.42 14.87
C SER A 153 -6.63 18.24 13.59
N ASN A 154 -6.42 19.55 13.74
CA ASN A 154 -6.18 20.51 12.68
C ASN A 154 -5.42 19.87 11.51
N PHE A 155 -6.11 19.51 10.42
CA PHE A 155 -5.44 19.12 9.17
C PHE A 155 -4.84 20.38 8.55
N GLN A 156 -3.67 20.79 9.02
CA GLN A 156 -2.89 21.85 8.39
C GLN A 156 -2.45 21.39 7.00
N ALA A 157 -2.47 22.30 6.01
CA ALA A 157 -1.96 22.09 4.66
C ALA A 157 -0.62 21.34 4.61
N HIS A 158 0.23 21.52 5.63
CA HIS A 158 1.51 20.83 5.77
C HIS A 158 1.40 19.29 5.75
N GLN A 159 0.40 18.69 6.40
CA GLN A 159 0.22 17.23 6.38
C GLN A 159 -0.20 16.74 4.98
N LEU A 160 -1.05 17.50 4.30
CA LEU A 160 -1.53 17.17 2.96
C LEU A 160 -0.39 17.28 1.93
N VAL A 161 0.38 18.35 1.99
CA VAL A 161 1.58 18.55 1.15
C VAL A 161 2.60 17.45 1.41
N SER A 162 2.81 17.08 2.68
CA SER A 162 3.68 15.96 3.04
C SER A 162 3.20 14.64 2.44
N TYR A 163 1.89 14.35 2.46
CA TYR A 163 1.33 13.15 1.82
C TYR A 163 1.49 13.14 0.31
N CYS A 164 1.26 14.28 -0.36
CA CYS A 164 1.50 14.40 -1.80
C CYS A 164 2.98 14.15 -2.11
N PHE A 165 3.90 14.74 -1.34
CA PHE A 165 5.33 14.55 -1.51
C PHE A 165 5.76 13.09 -1.31
N PHE A 166 5.33 12.45 -0.21
CA PHE A 166 5.59 11.02 0.02
C PHE A 166 4.93 10.13 -1.03
N GLY A 167 3.76 10.51 -1.55
CA GLY A 167 3.07 9.82 -2.64
C GLY A 167 3.83 9.85 -3.95
N VAL A 168 4.34 11.03 -4.35
CA VAL A 168 5.20 11.16 -5.52
C VAL A 168 6.50 10.39 -5.33
N LEU A 169 7.17 10.51 -4.17
CA LEU A 169 8.42 9.80 -3.89
C LEU A 169 8.23 8.28 -3.91
N ALA A 170 7.18 7.78 -3.26
CA ALA A 170 6.82 6.36 -3.29
C ALA A 170 6.45 5.90 -4.72
N GLY A 171 5.83 6.78 -5.51
CA GLY A 171 5.56 6.56 -6.92
C GLY A 171 6.84 6.44 -7.75
N ILE A 172 7.78 7.37 -7.61
CA ILE A 172 9.08 7.36 -8.32
C ILE A 172 9.82 6.06 -8.02
N VAL A 173 9.93 5.70 -6.75
CA VAL A 173 10.62 4.48 -6.37
C VAL A 173 9.84 3.24 -6.81
N GLY A 174 8.51 3.24 -6.67
CA GLY A 174 7.66 2.15 -7.14
C GLY A 174 7.70 1.93 -8.65
N GLY A 175 7.83 3.00 -9.44
CA GLY A 175 7.98 2.99 -10.89
C GLY A 175 9.36 2.53 -11.33
N LEU A 176 10.42 3.03 -10.68
CA LEU A 176 11.81 2.59 -10.89
C LEU A 176 11.97 1.08 -10.67
N LEU A 177 11.40 0.56 -9.58
CA LEU A 177 11.51 -0.85 -9.23
C LEU A 177 10.51 -1.75 -9.99
N GLY A 178 9.50 -1.16 -10.65
CA GLY A 178 8.44 -1.92 -11.33
C GLY A 178 7.50 -2.70 -10.41
N LEU A 179 7.52 -2.43 -9.10
CA LEU A 179 6.72 -3.14 -8.09
C LEU A 179 5.30 -2.57 -7.94
N GLY A 180 5.06 -1.33 -8.40
CA GLY A 180 3.85 -0.56 -8.12
C GLY A 180 3.82 -0.13 -6.65
N GLY A 181 3.94 1.17 -6.37
CA GLY A 181 4.30 1.77 -5.07
C GLY A 181 3.47 1.43 -3.82
N GLY A 182 2.49 0.52 -3.91
CA GLY A 182 1.65 0.08 -2.78
C GLY A 182 2.42 -0.64 -1.66
N PHE A 183 3.58 -1.23 -1.93
CA PHE A 183 4.36 -1.92 -0.90
C PHE A 183 5.00 -0.93 0.10
N ILE A 184 5.24 0.32 -0.33
CA ILE A 184 5.72 1.43 0.51
C ILE A 184 4.54 2.06 1.26
N MET A 185 3.36 2.12 0.61
CA MET A 185 2.15 2.70 1.20
C MET A 185 1.63 1.93 2.42
N GLY A 186 1.76 0.60 2.45
CA GLY A 186 1.33 -0.21 3.59
C GLY A 186 1.99 0.23 4.92
N PRO A 187 3.33 0.18 5.04
CA PRO A 187 4.04 0.68 6.22
C PRO A 187 3.78 2.17 6.51
N LEU A 188 3.72 3.02 5.47
CA LEU A 188 3.42 4.45 5.61
C LEU A 188 2.07 4.68 6.30
N PHE A 189 1.00 4.01 5.83
CA PHE A 189 -0.33 4.14 6.43
C PHE A 189 -0.37 3.65 7.87
N LEU A 190 0.39 2.59 8.19
CA LEU A 190 0.52 2.18 9.59
C LEU A 190 1.14 3.29 10.45
N GLU A 191 2.08 4.08 9.92
CA GLU A 191 2.73 5.19 10.66
C GLU A 191 1.79 6.34 10.96
N LEU A 192 0.79 6.50 10.10
CA LEU A 192 -0.30 7.45 10.30
C LEU A 192 -1.33 6.97 11.33
N GLY A 193 -1.11 5.80 11.96
CA GLY A 193 -2.00 5.23 12.98
C GLY A 193 -3.23 4.53 12.39
N ILE A 194 -3.26 4.31 11.08
CA ILE A 194 -4.36 3.63 10.40
C ILE A 194 -4.32 2.14 10.76
N PRO A 195 -5.46 1.49 11.08
CA PRO A 195 -5.48 0.09 11.44
C PRO A 195 -4.91 -0.79 10.30
N PRO A 196 -4.17 -1.86 10.62
CA PRO A 196 -3.44 -2.66 9.63
C PRO A 196 -4.33 -3.34 8.60
N GLN A 197 -5.58 -3.67 8.94
CA GLN A 197 -6.52 -4.29 8.01
C GLN A 197 -6.93 -3.31 6.89
N VAL A 198 -7.27 -2.06 7.21
CA VAL A 198 -7.68 -1.07 6.20
C VAL A 198 -6.47 -0.54 5.43
N SER A 199 -5.34 -0.31 6.12
CA SER A 199 -4.08 0.08 5.49
C SER A 199 -3.65 -0.93 4.42
N SER A 200 -3.66 -2.23 4.75
CA SER A 200 -3.31 -3.29 3.82
C SER A 200 -4.25 -3.35 2.62
N ALA A 201 -5.57 -3.23 2.84
CA ALA A 201 -6.55 -3.25 1.76
C ALA A 201 -6.41 -2.04 0.82
N THR A 202 -6.30 -0.82 1.37
CA THR A 202 -6.11 0.43 0.62
C THR A 202 -4.79 0.42 -0.16
N ALA A 203 -3.70 -0.04 0.46
CA ALA A 203 -2.41 -0.18 -0.21
C ALA A 203 -2.47 -1.18 -1.38
N THR A 204 -3.17 -2.29 -1.21
CA THR A 204 -3.32 -3.31 -2.28
C THR A 204 -4.22 -2.83 -3.42
N PHE A 205 -5.24 -2.03 -3.09
CA PHE A 205 -6.06 -1.33 -4.07
C PHE A 205 -5.21 -0.37 -4.92
N ALA A 206 -4.49 0.55 -4.27
CA ALA A 206 -3.57 1.47 -4.94
C ALA A 206 -2.48 0.72 -5.76
N MET A 207 -1.97 -0.40 -5.23
CA MET A 207 -1.01 -1.27 -5.91
C MET A 207 -1.55 -1.84 -7.21
N THR A 208 -2.84 -2.18 -7.27
CA THR A 208 -3.45 -2.79 -8.47
C THR A 208 -3.49 -1.81 -9.63
N PHE A 209 -3.91 -0.57 -9.38
CA PHE A 209 -3.91 0.49 -10.38
C PHE A 209 -2.50 0.91 -10.79
N SER A 210 -1.60 1.10 -9.82
CA SER A 210 -0.20 1.46 -10.10
C SER A 210 0.56 0.40 -10.89
N SER A 211 0.40 -0.87 -10.51
CA SER A 211 1.01 -1.97 -11.26
C SER A 211 0.49 -2.04 -12.69
N SER A 212 -0.81 -1.77 -12.90
CA SER A 212 -1.42 -1.81 -14.23
C SER A 212 -0.85 -0.70 -15.13
N MET A 213 -0.69 0.51 -14.57
CA MET A 213 -0.04 1.63 -15.26
C MET A 213 1.41 1.31 -15.62
N SER A 214 2.22 0.81 -14.68
CA SER A 214 3.61 0.46 -14.96
C SER A 214 3.74 -0.61 -16.04
N VAL A 215 2.85 -1.62 -16.05
CA VAL A 215 2.85 -2.64 -17.12
C VAL A 215 2.62 -2.01 -18.50
N VAL A 216 1.69 -1.05 -18.60
CA VAL A 216 1.44 -0.32 -19.86
C VAL A 216 2.65 0.50 -20.26
N GLU A 217 3.28 1.24 -19.33
CA GLU A 217 4.46 2.05 -19.63
C GLU A 217 5.65 1.19 -20.08
N TYR A 218 5.95 0.09 -19.37
CA TYR A 218 7.02 -0.83 -19.76
C TYR A 218 6.73 -1.57 -21.06
N TYR A 219 5.46 -1.82 -21.37
CA TYR A 219 5.04 -2.38 -22.65
C TYR A 219 5.27 -1.40 -23.81
N LEU A 220 4.90 -0.12 -23.62
CA LEU A 220 5.12 0.93 -24.61
C LEU A 220 6.61 1.19 -24.85
N LEU A 221 7.45 1.02 -23.82
CA LEU A 221 8.91 1.07 -23.92
C LEU A 221 9.53 -0.15 -24.64
N LYS A 222 8.73 -1.12 -25.13
CA LYS A 222 9.17 -2.37 -25.79
C LYS A 222 10.20 -3.18 -24.99
N ARG A 223 10.32 -2.96 -23.68
CA ARG A 223 11.35 -3.57 -22.82
C ARG A 223 10.97 -4.99 -22.35
N PHE A 224 9.82 -5.52 -22.79
CA PHE A 224 9.22 -6.68 -22.15
C PHE A 224 8.71 -7.76 -23.13
N PRO A 225 9.13 -9.04 -23.00
CA PRO A 225 8.61 -10.14 -23.79
C PRO A 225 7.24 -10.61 -23.26
N VAL A 226 6.16 -10.14 -23.90
CA VAL A 226 4.74 -10.41 -23.56
C VAL A 226 4.41 -11.84 -23.09
N PRO A 227 4.87 -12.93 -23.75
CA PRO A 227 4.49 -14.29 -23.33
C PRO A 227 4.93 -14.63 -21.90
N TYR A 228 6.11 -14.16 -21.47
CA TYR A 228 6.58 -14.39 -20.10
C TYR A 228 5.76 -13.62 -19.07
N ALA A 229 5.28 -12.40 -19.38
CA ALA A 229 4.41 -11.64 -18.46
C ALA A 229 3.11 -12.38 -18.22
N LEU A 230 2.48 -12.88 -19.28
CA LEU A 230 1.20 -13.57 -19.18
C LEU A 230 1.35 -14.83 -18.32
N TYR A 231 2.42 -15.59 -18.53
CA TYR A 231 2.74 -16.75 -17.71
C TYR A 231 2.91 -16.38 -16.22
N PHE A 232 3.81 -15.42 -15.92
CA PHE A 232 4.04 -15.00 -14.52
C PHE A 232 2.80 -14.36 -13.89
N THR A 233 1.98 -13.66 -14.65
CA THR A 233 0.72 -13.08 -14.16
C THR A 233 -0.27 -14.16 -13.78
N ALA A 234 -0.42 -15.21 -14.60
CA ALA A 234 -1.29 -16.34 -14.28
C ALA A 234 -0.83 -17.06 -13.00
N VAL A 235 0.47 -17.40 -12.92
CA VAL A 235 1.06 -18.04 -11.75
C VAL A 235 0.92 -17.17 -10.49
N ALA A 236 1.22 -15.87 -10.59
CA ALA A 236 1.09 -14.95 -9.46
C ALA A 236 -0.36 -14.75 -9.01
N THR A 237 -1.33 -14.79 -9.93
CA THR A 237 -2.75 -14.69 -9.59
C THR A 237 -3.21 -15.92 -8.81
N PHE A 238 -2.82 -17.12 -9.26
CA PHE A 238 -3.13 -18.36 -8.56
C PHE A 238 -2.45 -18.43 -7.18
N ALA A 239 -1.16 -18.10 -7.12
CA ALA A 239 -0.40 -18.06 -5.86
C ALA A 239 -1.00 -17.04 -4.88
N ALA A 240 -1.42 -15.86 -5.34
CA ALA A 240 -2.08 -14.86 -4.51
C ALA A 240 -3.46 -15.32 -4.02
N PHE A 241 -4.25 -15.98 -4.87
CA PHE A 241 -5.54 -16.54 -4.47
C PHE A 241 -5.39 -17.52 -3.31
N VAL A 242 -4.47 -18.49 -3.45
CA VAL A 242 -4.15 -19.47 -2.40
C VAL A 242 -3.55 -18.78 -1.17
N GLY A 243 -2.60 -17.88 -1.36
CA GLY A 243 -1.93 -17.14 -0.29
C GLY A 243 -2.90 -16.31 0.55
N GLN A 244 -3.83 -15.58 -0.08
CA GLN A 244 -4.87 -14.82 0.61
C GLN A 244 -5.80 -15.73 1.41
N HIS A 245 -6.16 -16.90 0.86
CA HIS A 245 -7.00 -17.86 1.58
C HIS A 245 -6.29 -18.38 2.85
N VAL A 246 -5.02 -18.74 2.76
CA VAL A 246 -4.21 -19.20 3.89
C VAL A 246 -4.00 -18.10 4.92
N VAL A 247 -3.56 -16.91 4.50
CA VAL A 247 -3.32 -15.75 5.37
C VAL A 247 -4.60 -15.38 6.11
N ARG A 248 -5.76 -15.36 5.43
CA ARG A 248 -7.04 -15.08 6.07
C ARG A 248 -7.40 -16.12 7.11
N ARG A 249 -7.21 -17.41 6.82
CA ARG A 249 -7.44 -18.49 7.79
C ARG A 249 -6.54 -18.33 9.02
N LEU A 250 -5.28 -17.96 8.80
CA LEU A 250 -4.32 -17.63 9.86
C LEU A 250 -4.81 -16.44 10.71
N ILE A 251 -5.26 -15.35 10.09
CA ILE A 251 -5.77 -14.17 10.81
C ILE A 251 -6.97 -14.55 11.71
N ILE A 252 -7.90 -15.37 11.21
CA ILE A 252 -9.09 -15.80 11.97
C ILE A 252 -8.70 -16.69 13.15
N VAL A 253 -7.76 -17.62 12.96
CA VAL A 253 -7.32 -18.55 14.01
C VAL A 253 -6.56 -17.83 15.13
N PHE A 254 -5.68 -16.89 14.79
CA PHE A 254 -4.84 -16.23 15.78
C PHE A 254 -5.45 -14.94 16.36
N GLY A 255 -6.38 -14.28 15.64
CA GLY A 255 -7.11 -13.11 16.12
C GLY A 255 -6.21 -11.95 16.56
N ARG A 256 -5.06 -11.76 15.91
CA ARG A 256 -4.07 -10.71 16.21
C ARG A 256 -3.71 -9.96 14.94
N ALA A 257 -3.73 -8.62 14.99
CA ALA A 257 -3.44 -7.78 13.83
C ALA A 257 -1.93 -7.66 13.59
N SER A 258 -1.11 -7.80 14.64
CA SER A 258 0.36 -7.85 14.58
C SER A 258 0.92 -8.94 13.65
N LEU A 259 0.20 -10.05 13.47
CA LEU A 259 0.59 -11.13 12.55
C LEU A 259 0.69 -10.66 11.10
N ILE A 260 -0.19 -9.75 10.68
CA ILE A 260 -0.17 -9.18 9.33
C ILE A 260 1.15 -8.45 9.10
N ILE A 261 1.58 -7.67 10.09
CA ILE A 261 2.82 -6.89 10.02
C ILE A 261 4.04 -7.82 9.98
N PHE A 262 4.05 -8.91 10.77
CA PHE A 262 5.13 -9.90 10.73
C PHE A 262 5.21 -10.65 9.40
N ILE A 263 4.08 -11.07 8.83
CA ILE A 263 4.04 -11.71 7.51
C ILE A 263 4.58 -10.74 6.45
N LEU A 264 4.13 -9.48 6.46
CA LEU A 264 4.62 -8.46 5.53
C LEU A 264 6.14 -8.26 5.68
N ALA A 265 6.65 -8.09 6.91
CA ALA A 265 8.09 -7.94 7.15
C ALA A 265 8.89 -9.15 6.66
N PHE A 266 8.43 -10.37 6.94
CA PHE A 266 9.08 -11.60 6.48
C PHE A 266 9.11 -11.70 4.95
N THR A 267 7.98 -11.41 4.28
CA THR A 267 7.92 -11.45 2.80
C THR A 267 8.82 -10.41 2.15
N ILE A 268 8.92 -9.20 2.71
CA ILE A 268 9.84 -8.16 2.24
C ILE A 268 11.30 -8.62 2.44
N PHE A 269 11.62 -9.21 3.58
CA PHE A 269 12.96 -9.73 3.86
C PHE A 269 13.40 -10.82 2.87
N VAL A 270 12.54 -11.82 2.63
CA VAL A 270 12.81 -12.89 1.64
C VAL A 270 12.98 -12.31 0.24
N SER A 271 12.17 -11.31 -0.11
CA SER A 271 12.28 -10.59 -1.38
C SER A 271 13.60 -9.83 -1.49
N ALA A 272 14.06 -9.20 -0.41
CA ALA A 272 15.34 -8.49 -0.33
C ALA A 272 16.52 -9.41 -0.57
N VAL A 273 16.54 -10.57 0.08
CA VAL A 273 17.62 -11.55 -0.07
C VAL A 273 17.63 -12.12 -1.49
N SER A 274 16.45 -12.48 -2.03
CA SER A 274 16.35 -13.10 -3.34
C SER A 274 16.71 -12.12 -4.47
N LEU A 275 16.06 -10.95 -4.52
CA LEU A 275 16.29 -9.96 -5.57
C LEU A 275 17.65 -9.27 -5.42
N GLY A 276 18.06 -8.96 -4.18
CA GLY A 276 19.38 -8.43 -3.91
C GLY A 276 20.49 -9.41 -4.29
N GLY A 277 20.31 -10.71 -3.98
CA GLY A 277 21.26 -11.76 -4.36
C GLY A 277 21.40 -11.91 -5.88
N VAL A 278 20.28 -11.96 -6.61
CA VAL A 278 20.31 -12.03 -8.08
C VAL A 278 20.94 -10.78 -8.69
N GLY A 279 20.62 -9.59 -8.16
CA GLY A 279 21.20 -8.33 -8.61
C GLY A 279 22.72 -8.25 -8.39
N ILE A 280 23.20 -8.67 -7.22
CA ILE A 280 24.64 -8.74 -6.92
C ILE A 280 25.33 -9.77 -7.81
N SER A 281 24.74 -10.95 -8.01
CA SER A 281 25.30 -11.98 -8.89
C SER A 281 25.47 -11.47 -10.31
N ASN A 282 24.45 -10.80 -10.86
CA ASN A 282 24.50 -10.23 -12.20
C ASN A 282 25.54 -9.10 -12.30
N MET A 283 25.68 -8.29 -11.24
CA MET A 283 26.69 -7.24 -11.18
C MET A 283 28.12 -7.82 -11.19
N ILE A 284 28.38 -8.86 -10.40
CA ILE A 284 29.70 -9.52 -10.36
C ILE A 284 30.03 -10.13 -11.73
N ASP A 285 29.05 -10.75 -12.38
CA ASP A 285 29.22 -11.34 -13.70
C ASP A 285 29.59 -10.28 -14.77
N LYS A 286 28.89 -9.13 -14.77
CA LYS A 286 29.21 -8.00 -15.66
C LYS A 286 30.59 -7.39 -15.39
N ILE A 287 31.04 -7.34 -14.14
CA ILE A 287 32.41 -6.89 -13.78
C ILE A 287 33.44 -7.86 -14.35
N HIS A 288 33.21 -9.17 -14.21
CA HIS A 288 34.16 -10.18 -14.66
C HIS A 288 34.35 -10.17 -16.19
N HIS A 289 33.29 -9.82 -16.94
CA HIS A 289 33.34 -9.70 -18.40
C HIS A 289 33.78 -8.31 -18.90
N ASN A 290 34.18 -7.38 -18.01
CA ASN A 290 34.53 -5.98 -18.34
C ASN A 290 33.44 -5.26 -19.18
N GLU A 291 32.17 -5.60 -18.95
CA GLU A 291 31.06 -4.94 -19.66
C GLU A 291 30.82 -3.52 -19.12
N TYR A 292 30.28 -2.65 -19.97
CA TYR A 292 29.94 -1.29 -19.57
C TYR A 292 28.80 -1.30 -18.54
N MET A 293 29.13 -0.93 -17.30
CA MET A 293 28.21 -0.93 -16.15
C MET A 293 27.49 0.41 -15.93
N GLY A 294 27.56 1.32 -16.92
CA GLY A 294 27.07 2.69 -16.80
C GLY A 294 25.65 2.91 -17.35
N PHE A 295 25.27 4.18 -17.45
CA PHE A 295 23.97 4.65 -17.91
C PHE A 295 23.70 4.19 -19.35
N GLU A 296 22.49 3.68 -19.62
CA GLU A 296 22.12 3.29 -20.98
C GLU A 296 22.06 4.52 -21.89
N ASN A 297 22.64 4.43 -23.10
CA ASN A 297 22.58 5.52 -24.07
C ASN A 297 21.17 5.62 -24.67
N LEU A 298 20.49 6.75 -24.41
CA LEU A 298 19.15 7.05 -24.95
C LEU A 298 19.08 6.97 -26.49
N CYS A 299 20.20 7.21 -27.19
CA CYS A 299 20.26 7.23 -28.65
C CYS A 299 20.33 5.86 -29.34
N LYS A 300 20.37 4.73 -28.60
CA LYS A 300 20.45 3.39 -29.23
C LYS A 300 19.09 2.83 -29.67
N TYR A 301 17.99 3.51 -29.32
CA TYR A 301 16.61 3.09 -29.63
C TYR A 301 16.07 3.65 -30.96
N GLU A 302 16.88 4.39 -31.73
CA GLU A 302 16.48 5.04 -32.99
C GLU A 302 16.90 4.28 -34.28
N SER A 303 17.34 3.02 -34.18
CA SER A 303 17.70 2.20 -35.36
C SER A 303 17.14 0.79 -35.30
#